data_AF-A0AAD8PL52-F1
#
_entry.id   AF-A0AAD8PL52-F1
#
_cell.length_a   1.000
_cell.length_b   1.000
_cell.length_c   1.000
_cell.angle_alpha   90.00
_cell.angle_beta   90.00
_cell.angle_gamma   90.00
#
_symmetry.space_group_name_H-M   'P 1'
#
loop_
_entity.id
_entity.type
_entity.pdbx_description
1 polymer ?
#
loop_
_entity_poly.entity_id
_entity_poly.type
_entity_poly.pdbx_seq_one_letter_code
_entity_poly.pdbx_strand_id
1 'polypeptide(L)' 'SLVHAAWGPALAASSGLADVVFAATVSGRNASVDGIKEIASPTMATIPVRTTVD' A
#
# COMPACT_ATOMS: atom_id res chain seq x y z
N SER A 1 -5.21 6.77 1.17
CA SER A 1 -5.58 6.47 -0.23
C SER A 1 -7.03 6.01 -0.25
N LEU A 2 -7.90 6.67 -1.02
CA LEU A 2 -9.30 6.26 -1.14
C LEU A 2 -9.43 4.84 -1.70
N VAL A 3 -8.56 4.46 -2.62
CA VAL A 3 -8.53 3.11 -3.21
C VAL A 3 -8.19 2.06 -2.16
N HIS A 4 -7.16 2.26 -1.33
CA HIS A 4 -6.83 1.31 -0.25
C HIS A 4 -7.95 1.22 0.78
N ALA A 5 -8.58 2.36 1.11
CA ALA A 5 -9.69 2.42 2.06
C ALA A 5 -10.96 1.74 1.55
N ALA A 6 -11.19 1.71 0.23
CA ALA A 6 -12.28 0.96 -0.38
C ALA A 6 -11.94 -0.53 -0.55
N TRP A 7 -10.69 -0.84 -0.90
CA TRP A 7 -10.23 -2.21 -1.17
C TRP A 7 -10.15 -3.08 0.09
N GLY A 8 -9.65 -2.54 1.20
CA GLY A 8 -9.52 -3.29 2.45
C GLY A 8 -10.85 -3.90 2.93
N PRO A 9 -11.93 -3.11 3.10
CA PRO A 9 -13.24 -3.63 3.47
C PRO A 9 -13.85 -4.59 2.43
N ALA A 10 -13.66 -4.32 1.13
CA ALA A 10 -14.12 -5.23 0.09
C ALA A 10 -13.41 -6.60 0.17
N LEU A 11 -12.12 -6.61 0.47
CA LEU A 11 -11.35 -7.83 0.65
C LEU A 11 -11.72 -8.57 1.94
N ALA A 12 -11.94 -7.85 3.04
CA ALA A 12 -12.46 -8.41 4.29
C ALA A 12 -13.83 -9.10 4.08
N ALA A 13 -14.76 -8.42 3.40
CA ALA A 13 -16.09 -8.95 3.11
C ALA A 13 -16.07 -10.20 2.22
N SER A 14 -15.18 -10.25 1.22
CA SER A 14 -15.06 -11.40 0.31
C SER A 14 -14.29 -12.60 0.90
N SER A 15 -13.37 -12.35 1.84
CA SER A 15 -12.60 -13.40 2.52
C SER A 15 -13.24 -13.90 3.81
N GLY A 16 -14.21 -13.17 4.36
CA GLY A 16 -14.82 -13.47 5.67
C GLY A 16 -13.87 -13.21 6.84
N LEU A 17 -12.79 -12.47 6.64
CA LEU A 17 -11.80 -12.13 7.66
C LEU A 17 -11.94 -10.67 8.09
N ALA A 18 -11.92 -10.42 9.40
CA ALA A 18 -11.97 -9.06 9.96
C ALA A 18 -10.65 -8.30 9.81
N ASP A 19 -9.53 -9.00 9.65
CA ASP A 19 -8.20 -8.41 9.53
C ASP A 19 -7.49 -8.97 8.29
N VAL A 20 -7.25 -8.10 7.32
CA VAL A 20 -6.68 -8.48 6.02
C VAL A 20 -5.42 -7.68 5.72
N VAL A 21 -4.48 -8.33 5.04
CA VAL A 21 -3.26 -7.70 4.54
C VAL A 21 -3.18 -7.92 3.04
N PHE A 22 -2.94 -6.83 2.29
CA PHE A 22 -2.73 -6.88 0.84
C PHE A 22 -1.51 -6.06 0.44
N ALA A 23 -0.98 -6.35 -0.75
CA ALA A 23 0.16 -5.64 -1.31
C ALA A 23 -0.29 -4.36 -2.02
N ALA A 24 0.44 -3.26 -1.82
CA ALA A 24 0.25 -2.01 -2.55
C ALA A 24 1.57 -1.52 -3.13
N THR A 25 1.53 -1.03 -4.37
CA THR A 25 2.67 -0.42 -5.03
C THR A 25 2.78 1.06 -4.65
N VAL A 26 3.97 1.49 -4.26
CA VAL A 26 4.30 2.89 -3.97
C VAL A 26 5.49 3.32 -4.80
N SER A 27 5.65 4.63 -5.01
CA SER A 27 6.79 5.18 -5.75
C SER A 27 8.15 4.92 -5.07
N GLY A 28 8.15 4.66 -3.76
CA GLY A 28 9.35 4.56 -2.91
C GLY A 28 10.17 5.85 -2.83
N ARG A 29 9.70 6.95 -3.43
CA ARG A 29 10.42 8.25 -3.45
C ARG A 29 10.30 9.08 -2.16
N ASN A 30 9.80 8.47 -1.09
CA ASN A 30 9.77 9.05 0.25
C ASN A 30 10.96 8.61 1.12
N ALA A 31 11.91 7.83 0.56
CA ALA A 31 13.12 7.44 1.25
C ALA A 31 14.05 8.65 1.49
N SER A 32 14.80 8.62 2.58
CA SER A 32 15.79 9.65 2.93
C SER A 32 17.07 9.52 2.10
N VAL A 33 16.96 9.78 0.80
CA VAL A 33 18.05 9.73 -0.18
C VAL A 33 18.12 11.07 -0.90
N ASP A 34 19.33 11.62 -1.03
CA ASP A 34 19.53 12.89 -1.73
C ASP A 34 19.11 12.77 -3.20
N GLY A 35 18.30 13.73 -3.68
CA GLY A 35 17.77 13.71 -5.05
C GLY A 35 16.74 12.60 -5.33
N ILE A 36 16.17 11.96 -4.29
CA ILE A 36 15.25 10.82 -4.47
C ILE A 36 14.04 11.11 -5.36
N LYS A 37 13.61 12.36 -5.50
CA LYS A 37 12.47 12.72 -6.34
C LYS A 37 12.86 12.78 -7.83
N GLU A 38 14.11 13.11 -8.12
CA GLU A 38 14.66 13.39 -9.44
C GLU A 38 15.48 12.24 -10.02
N ILE A 39 15.94 11.30 -9.18
CA ILE A 39 16.73 10.14 -9.61
C ILE A 39 15.98 9.31 -10.66
N ALA A 40 16.61 9.09 -11.81
CA ALA A 40 16.17 8.17 -12.86
C ALA A 40 16.59 6.72 -12.51
N SER A 41 15.93 6.11 -11.53
CA SER A 41 16.15 4.70 -11.15
C SER A 41 14.87 4.01 -10.67
N PRO A 42 14.87 2.66 -10.61
CA PRO A 42 13.76 1.88 -10.06
C PRO A 42 13.63 2.17 -8.56
N THR A 43 12.71 3.07 -8.21
CA THR A 43 12.41 3.46 -6.82
C THR A 43 11.12 2.80 -6.32
N MET A 44 10.32 2.24 -7.23
CA MET A 44 9.05 1.60 -6.91
C MET A 44 9.23 0.46 -5.91
N ALA A 45 8.35 0.39 -4.93
CA ALA A 45 8.36 -0.64 -3.90
C ALA A 45 6.95 -1.19 -3.67
N THR A 46 6.88 -2.42 -3.16
CA THR A 46 5.63 -3.04 -2.72
C THR A 46 5.61 -3.07 -1.21
N ILE A 47 4.55 -2.53 -0.62
CA ILE A 47 4.36 -2.48 0.83
C ILE A 47 3.12 -3.29 1.23
N PRO A 48 3.12 -3.90 2.42
CA PRO A 48 1.89 -4.44 3.00
C PRO A 48 1.00 -3.29 3.48
N VAL A 49 -0.30 -3.40 3.20
CA VAL A 49 -1.35 -2.56 3.76
C VAL A 49 -2.27 -3.46 4.55
N ARG A 50 -2.36 -3.22 5.86
CA ARG A 50 -3.26 -3.93 6.77
C ARG A 50 -4.53 -3.12 6.94
N THR A 51 -5.67 -3.80 6.95
CA THR A 51 -6.98 -3.20 7.24
C THR A 51 -7.74 -4.12 8.18
N THR A 52 -8.20 -3.56 9.29
CA THR A 52 -9.09 -4.23 10.24
C THR A 52 -10.46 -3.57 10.15
N VAL A 53 -11.51 -4.38 10.03
CA VAL A 53 -12.91 -3.96 9.97
C VAL A 53 -13.58 -4.42 11.26
N ASP A 54 -14.20 -3.47 11.96
CA ASP A 54 -14.95 -3.70 13.20
C ASP A 54 -16.42 -4.06 12.92
#